data_AF-A0A117MTK1-F1
#
_entry.id   AF-A0A117MTK1-F1
#
_cell.length_a   1.000
_cell.length_b   1.000
_cell.length_c   1.000
_cell.angle_alpha   90.00
_cell.angle_beta   90.00
_cell.angle_gamma   90.00
#
_symmetry.space_group_name_H-M   'P 1'
#
loop_
_entity.id
_entity.type
_entity.pdbx_description
1 polymer ?
#
loop_
_entity_poly.entity_id
_entity_poly.type
_entity_poly.pdbx_seq_one_letter_code
_entity_poly.pdbx_strand_id
1 'polypeptide(L)' 'MRATVFEKAIIMKDPANGKITQTGDFSFFYKPNTGFRGKDLFVIYVCGSSAGASGCARLTYNATIR' A
#
# COMPACT_ATOMS: atom_id res chain seq x y z
N MET A 1 14.28 -20.60 -14.71
CA MET A 1 13.17 -20.01 -13.95
C MET A 1 13.34 -18.49 -13.99
N ARG A 2 12.42 -17.72 -14.56
CA ARG A 2 12.54 -16.25 -14.60
C ARG A 2 11.76 -15.67 -13.42
N ALA A 3 12.47 -14.98 -12.52
CA ALA A 3 11.91 -14.45 -11.29
C ALA A 3 11.20 -13.12 -11.54
N THR A 4 10.09 -12.91 -10.85
CA THR A 4 9.49 -11.58 -10.69
C THR A 4 10.36 -10.76 -9.75
N VAL A 5 10.68 -9.53 -10.14
CA VAL A 5 11.42 -8.58 -9.29
C VAL A 5 10.45 -7.48 -8.89
N PHE A 6 10.23 -7.32 -7.58
CA PHE A 6 9.54 -6.14 -7.07
C PHE A 6 10.54 -4.99 -6.99
N GLU A 7 10.21 -3.86 -7.61
CA GLU A 7 11.13 -2.73 -7.77
C GLU A 7 10.78 -1.57 -6.85
N LYS A 8 9.49 -1.31 -6.62
CA LYS A 8 9.03 -0.23 -5.73
C LYS A 8 7.61 -0.44 -5.25
N ALA A 9 7.31 0.12 -4.09
CA ALA A 9 5.93 0.37 -3.69
C ALA A 9 5.74 1.85 -3.35
N ILE A 10 4.54 2.37 -3.62
CA ILE A 10 4.18 3.78 -3.42
C ILE A 10 2.76 3.91 -2.87
N ILE A 11 2.55 4.84 -1.94
CA ILE A 11 1.23 5.24 -1.47
C ILE A 11 0.60 6.12 -2.55
N MET A 12 -0.54 5.68 -3.10
CA MET A 12 -1.27 6.39 -4.15
C MET A 12 -2.46 7.18 -3.61
N LYS A 13 -3.01 6.75 -2.48
CA LYS A 13 -4.10 7.43 -1.79
C LYS A 13 -3.93 7.26 -0.30
N ASP A 14 -3.83 8.37 0.41
CA ASP A 14 -3.86 8.39 1.86
C ASP A 14 -5.26 8.06 2.42
N PRO A 15 -5.31 7.46 3.62
CA PRO A 15 -6.55 7.29 4.37
C PRO A 15 -7.15 8.64 4.76
N ALA A 16 -8.48 8.68 4.91
CA ALA A 16 -9.19 9.89 5.32
C ALA A 16 -9.12 10.13 6.84
N ASN A 17 -8.97 9.06 7.63
CA ASN A 17 -9.07 9.09 9.09
C ASN A 17 -7.86 8.45 9.78
N GLY A 18 -6.71 8.54 9.15
CA GLY A 18 -5.45 8.05 9.69
C GLY A 18 -4.26 8.52 8.86
N LYS A 19 -3.12 7.90 9.11
CA LYS A 19 -1.89 8.10 8.35
C LYS A 19 -1.29 6.75 8.00
N ILE A 20 -0.94 6.58 6.73
CA ILE A 20 -0.08 5.49 6.29
C ILE A 20 1.34 6.02 6.09
N THR A 21 2.34 5.20 6.40
CA THR A 21 3.75 5.55 6.21
C THR A 21 4.49 4.33 5.71
N GLN A 22 5.27 4.49 4.64
CA GLN A 22 6.17 3.45 4.15
C GLN A 22 7.40 3.40 5.07
N THR A 23 7.65 2.24 5.66
CA THR A 23 8.71 2.01 6.66
C THR A 23 9.83 1.12 6.14
N GLY A 24 9.65 0.52 4.97
CA GLY A 24 10.66 -0.21 4.20
C GLY A 24 10.20 -0.36 2.76
N ASP A 25 11.02 -1.01 1.92
CA ASP A 25 10.81 -1.07 0.47
C ASP A 25 9.39 -1.52 0.08
N PHE A 26 8.83 -2.48 0.81
CA PHE A 26 7.48 -3.01 0.61
C PHE A 26 6.69 -3.14 1.93
N SER A 27 7.04 -2.34 2.94
CA SER A 27 6.45 -2.40 4.28
C SER A 27 5.80 -1.07 4.66
N PHE A 28 4.59 -1.15 5.20
CA PHE A 28 3.76 0.02 5.50
C PHE A 28 3.18 -0.08 6.90
N PHE A 29 3.17 1.04 7.61
CA PHE A 29 2.50 1.19 8.90
C PHE A 29 1.29 2.11 8.73
N TYR A 30 0.12 1.66 9.18
CA TYR A 30 -1.09 2.47 9.22
C TYR A 30 -1.45 2.77 10.69
N LYS A 31 -1.65 4.05 10.98
CA LYS A 31 -2.09 4.54 12.29
C LYS A 31 -3.40 5.32 12.11
N PRO A 32 -4.53 4.87 12.68
CA PRO A 32 -5.75 5.67 12.68
C PRO A 32 -5.57 6.94 13.53
N ASN A 33 -6.34 7.98 13.21
CA ASN A 33 -6.44 9.16 14.05
C ASN A 33 -6.98 8.77 15.43
N THR A 34 -6.48 9.43 16.48
CA THR A 34 -6.88 9.13 17.86
C THR A 34 -8.40 9.19 18.02
N GLY A 35 -8.99 8.11 18.55
CA GLY A 35 -10.44 8.01 18.78
C GLY A 35 -11.29 7.68 17.55
N PHE A 36 -10.70 7.58 16.35
CA PHE A 36 -11.45 7.19 15.16
C PHE A 36 -11.96 5.75 15.29
N ARG A 37 -13.24 5.56 14.97
CA ARG A 37 -13.91 4.26 14.80
C ARG A 37 -14.68 4.31 13.49
N GLY A 38 -14.57 3.27 12.69
CA GLY A 38 -15.21 3.21 11.37
C GLY A 38 -14.32 2.62 10.30
N LYS A 39 -14.70 2.85 9.05
CA LYS A 39 -13.99 2.36 7.88
C LYS A 39 -13.04 3.43 7.35
N ASP A 40 -11.84 3.01 6.98
CA ASP A 40 -10.88 3.84 6.27
C ASP A 40 -10.34 3.09 5.04
N LEU A 41 -9.80 3.83 4.08
CA LEU A 41 -9.31 3.27 2.83
C LEU A 41 -8.06 3.99 2.35
N PHE A 42 -7.05 3.21 2.02
CA PHE A 42 -5.84 3.69 1.34
C PHE A 42 -5.50 2.80 0.15
N VAL A 43 -4.74 3.35 -0.79
CA VAL A 43 -4.33 2.65 -2.02
C VAL A 43 -2.81 2.66 -2.12
N ILE A 44 -2.22 1.50 -2.39
CA ILE A 44 -0.78 1.31 -2.62
C ILE A 44 -0.60 0.72 -4.01
N TYR A 45 0.40 1.19 -4.75
CA TYR A 45 0.87 0.49 -5.94
C TYR A 45 2.15 -0.27 -5.62
N VAL A 46 2.24 -1.51 -6.10
CA VAL A 46 3.47 -2.31 -6.07
C VAL A 46 3.87 -2.56 -7.51
N CYS A 47 5.04 -2.06 -7.90
CA CYS A 47 5.57 -2.17 -9.25
C CYS A 47 6.74 -3.13 -9.30
N GLY A 48 6.88 -3.79 -10.44
CA GLY A 48 7.97 -4.71 -10.69
C GLY A 48 8.05 -5.09 -12.16
N SER A 49 8.96 -6.01 -12.44
CA SER A 49 9.17 -6.55 -13.77
C SER A 49 9.28 -8.06 -13.76
N SER A 50 8.91 -8.67 -14.89
CA SER A 50 9.09 -10.09 -15.15
C SER A 50 9.24 -10.32 -16.64
N ALA A 51 10.26 -11.09 -17.03
CA ALA A 51 10.50 -11.51 -18.42
C ALA A 51 10.47 -10.38 -19.48
N GLY A 52 10.97 -9.18 -19.14
CA GLY A 52 11.03 -8.04 -20.07
C GLY A 52 9.77 -7.17 -20.12
N ALA A 53 8.75 -7.48 -19.32
CA ALA A 53 7.60 -6.62 -19.09
C ALA A 53 7.68 -5.99 -17.70
N SER A 54 7.26 -4.74 -17.58
CA SER A 54 7.11 -4.02 -16.31
C SER A 54 5.64 -3.66 -16.08
N GLY A 55 5.22 -3.63 -14.83
CA GLY A 55 3.85 -3.24 -14.47
C GLY A 55 3.70 -2.94 -13.00
N CYS A 56 2.53 -2.40 -12.64
CA CYS A 56 2.17 -2.11 -11.26
C CYS A 56 0.82 -2.75 -10.92
N ALA A 57 0.73 -3.37 -9.75
CA ALA A 57 -0.52 -3.83 -9.16
C ALA A 57 -1.09 -2.77 -8.23
N ARG A 58 -2.41 -2.51 -8.33
CA ARG A 58 -3.14 -1.62 -7.43
C ARG A 58 -3.76 -2.40 -6.28
N LEU A 59 -3.32 -2.11 -5.06
CA LEU A 59 -3.88 -2.66 -3.83
C LEU A 59 -4.79 -1.63 -3.16
N THR A 60 -6.06 -1.98 -2.98
CA THR A 60 -7.02 -1.15 -2.22
C THR A 60 -7.26 -1.81 -0.87
N TYR A 61 -6.83 -1.17 0.22
CA TYR A 61 -7.00 -1.70 1.56
C TYR A 61 -8.17 -1.01 2.26
N ASN A 62 -9.11 -1.79 2.80
CA ASN A 62 -10.24 -1.29 3.59
C ASN A 62 -10.01 -1.66 5.05
N ALA A 63 -9.62 -0.70 5.88
CA ALA A 63 -9.42 -0.89 7.31
C ALA A 63 -10.75 -0.69 8.05
N THR A 64 -11.07 -1.52 9.04
CA THR A 64 -12.20 -1.31 9.95
C THR A 64 -11.69 -1.24 11.38
N ILE A 65 -11.90 -0.09 12.02
CA ILE A 65 -11.40 0.23 13.37
C ILE A 65 -12.61 0.20 14.30
N ARG A 66 -12.50 -0.54 15.40
CA ARG A 66 -13.55 -0.74 16.41
C ARG A 66 -13.11 -0.14 17.75
#